data_AF-A0A920QHZ1-F1
#
_entry.id   AF-A0A920QHZ1-F1
#
_cell.length_a   1.000
_cell.length_b   1.000
_cell.length_c   1.000
_cell.angle_alpha   90.00
_cell.angle_beta   90.00
_cell.angle_gamma   90.00
#
_symmetry.space_group_name_H-M   'P 1'
#
loop_
_entity.id
_entity.type
_entity.pdbx_description
1 polymer ?
#
loop_
_entity_poly.entity_id
_entity_poly.type
_entity_poly.pdbx_seq_one_letter_code
_entity_poly.pdbx_strand_id
1 'polypeptide(L)'
;MDSLAEKIYMDPLEFRIKNALRKGDPQNGQLLENSVGPVECLEGTKKSWVEWRKAAEEHNQQSSGNLKRGVGSGSVWYGCGILQCLILYQIWVGINGQGESYLVQWGNGYWSGSKHSHGSNMCGCPWAFLHLSLIFLWEIQPLTGSRENLCFPRQTFVSGNPLSLGGKCLREKIIQLAEVSDQSSIQ
;
A
#
# COMPACT_ATOMS: atom_id res chain seq x y z
N MET A 1 4.78 -27.50 2.93
CA MET A 1 5.93 -27.36 2.01
C MET A 1 7.20 -27.95 2.59
N ASP A 2 7.58 -27.64 3.83
CA ASP A 2 8.82 -28.18 4.45
C ASP A 2 8.90 -29.69 4.45
N SER A 3 7.84 -30.37 4.92
CA SER A 3 7.80 -31.84 4.91
C SER A 3 7.85 -32.46 3.50
N LEU A 4 7.52 -31.71 2.44
CA LEU A 4 7.68 -32.16 1.05
C LEU A 4 9.12 -31.97 0.58
N ALA A 5 9.74 -30.85 0.92
CA ALA A 5 11.14 -30.56 0.62
C ALA A 5 12.08 -31.59 1.29
N GLU A 6 11.83 -31.92 2.56
CA GLU A 6 12.57 -32.93 3.31
C GLU A 6 12.50 -34.31 2.66
N LYS A 7 11.31 -34.73 2.23
CA LYS A 7 11.10 -36.04 1.56
C LYS A 7 11.89 -36.20 0.26
N ILE A 8 12.22 -35.10 -0.40
CA ILE A 8 13.00 -35.11 -1.66
C ILE A 8 14.43 -34.60 -1.47
N TYR A 9 14.87 -34.42 -0.22
CA TYR A 9 16.20 -33.93 0.14
C TYR A 9 16.55 -32.58 -0.52
N MET A 10 15.57 -31.68 -0.62
CA MET A 10 15.73 -30.34 -1.16
C MET A 10 15.74 -29.30 -0.04
N ASP A 11 16.57 -28.26 -0.18
CA ASP A 11 16.51 -27.11 0.72
C ASP A 11 15.09 -26.50 0.73
N PRO A 12 14.49 -26.23 1.90
CA PRO A 12 13.12 -25.72 1.97
C PRO A 12 12.90 -24.36 1.30
N LEU A 13 13.90 -23.47 1.27
CA LEU A 13 13.78 -22.19 0.58
C LEU A 13 13.83 -22.40 -0.93
N GLU A 14 14.76 -23.20 -1.43
CA GLU A 14 14.82 -23.55 -2.86
C GLU A 14 13.53 -24.26 -3.33
N PHE A 15 12.96 -25.14 -2.49
CA PHE A 15 11.67 -25.75 -2.78
C PHE A 15 10.55 -24.70 -2.90
N ARG A 16 10.51 -23.69 -2.03
CA ARG A 16 9.52 -22.61 -2.12
C ARG A 16 9.71 -21.80 -3.39
N ILE A 17 10.94 -21.43 -3.74
CA ILE A 17 11.25 -20.65 -4.94
C ILE A 17 10.83 -21.42 -6.19
N LYS A 18 11.10 -22.72 -6.24
CA LYS A 18 10.70 -23.58 -7.36
C LYS A 18 9.18 -23.60 -7.54
N ASN A 19 8.42 -23.67 -6.45
CA ASN A 19 6.96 -23.75 -6.47
C ASN A 19 6.23 -22.39 -6.36
N ALA A 20 6.97 -21.28 -6.31
CA ALA A 20 6.39 -19.96 -6.22
C ALA A 20 5.66 -19.58 -7.52
N LEU A 21 4.61 -18.77 -7.37
CA LEU A 21 3.85 -18.23 -8.51
C LEU A 21 4.76 -17.40 -9.41
N ARG A 22 4.52 -17.49 -10.71
CA ARG A 22 5.20 -16.74 -11.77
C ARG A 22 4.20 -16.06 -12.68
N LYS A 23 4.71 -15.08 -13.42
CA LYS A 23 4.00 -14.54 -14.58
C LYS A 23 3.66 -15.67 -15.55
N GLY A 24 2.41 -15.71 -15.98
CA GLY A 24 1.85 -16.74 -16.86
C GLY A 24 1.16 -17.88 -16.13
N ASP A 25 1.29 -17.98 -14.80
CA ASP A 25 0.56 -19.02 -14.05
C ASP A 25 -0.93 -18.70 -13.99
N PRO A 26 -1.82 -19.71 -14.11
CA PRO A 26 -3.23 -19.54 -13.84
C PRO A 26 -3.48 -19.53 -12.32
N GLN A 27 -4.26 -18.58 -11.83
CA GLN A 27 -4.75 -18.52 -10.46
C GLN A 27 -6.24 -18.22 -10.44
N ASN A 28 -7.04 -19.13 -9.88
CA ASN A 28 -8.49 -19.00 -9.72
C ASN A 28 -9.23 -18.52 -10.99
N GLY A 29 -8.81 -19.01 -12.17
CA GLY A 29 -9.40 -18.65 -13.46
C GLY A 29 -8.88 -17.35 -14.08
N GLN A 30 -7.97 -16.64 -13.41
CA GLN A 30 -7.26 -15.48 -13.95
C GLN A 30 -5.85 -15.87 -14.39
N LEU A 31 -5.42 -15.38 -15.56
CA LEU A 31 -4.02 -15.47 -15.99
C LEU A 31 -3.21 -14.33 -15.36
N LEU A 32 -2.08 -14.66 -14.72
CA LEU A 32 -1.21 -13.65 -14.12
C LEU A 32 -0.28 -13.06 -15.19
N GLU A 33 -0.72 -12.01 -15.89
CA GLU A 33 0.03 -11.42 -17.00
C GLU A 33 1.18 -10.49 -16.58
N ASN A 34 1.15 -10.03 -15.34
CA ASN A 34 2.15 -9.13 -14.75
C ASN A 34 3.05 -9.87 -13.76
N SER A 35 4.14 -9.22 -13.34
CA SER A 35 4.97 -9.77 -12.25
C SER A 35 4.13 -9.97 -11.00
N VAL A 36 4.36 -11.09 -10.33
CA VAL A 36 3.61 -11.50 -9.14
C VAL A 36 4.40 -11.25 -7.86
N GLY A 37 5.74 -11.25 -7.91
CA GLY A 37 6.65 -10.87 -6.81
C GLY A 37 7.22 -11.98 -5.89
N PRO A 38 6.56 -13.13 -5.64
CA PRO A 38 7.05 -14.13 -4.70
C PRO A 38 8.46 -14.65 -4.96
N VAL A 39 8.86 -14.84 -6.22
CA VAL A 39 10.19 -15.37 -6.57
C VAL A 39 11.25 -14.37 -6.13
N GLU A 40 11.12 -13.12 -6.54
CA GLU A 40 12.05 -12.04 -6.23
C GLU A 40 12.13 -11.79 -4.72
N CYS A 41 10.98 -11.80 -4.04
CA CYS A 41 10.91 -11.68 -2.57
C CYS A 41 11.65 -12.82 -1.87
N LEU A 42 11.44 -14.07 -2.29
CA LEU A 42 12.10 -15.23 -1.68
C LEU A 42 13.60 -15.26 -2.01
N GLU A 43 14.00 -14.94 -3.24
CA GLU A 43 15.40 -14.86 -3.64
C GLU A 43 16.16 -13.79 -2.85
N GLY A 44 15.53 -12.65 -2.57
CA GLY A 44 16.09 -11.61 -1.69
C GLY A 44 16.41 -12.10 -0.27
N THR A 45 15.79 -13.20 0.19
CA THR A 45 16.06 -13.78 1.51
C THR A 45 17.19 -14.80 1.52
N LYS A 46 17.75 -15.20 0.36
CA LYS A 46 18.78 -16.27 0.27
C LYS A 46 20.00 -16.03 1.13
N LYS A 47 20.51 -14.80 1.15
CA LYS A 47 21.70 -14.45 1.95
C LYS A 47 21.44 -14.67 3.45
N SER A 48 20.38 -14.05 3.98
CA SER A 48 20.00 -14.17 5.38
C SER A 48 19.63 -15.61 5.75
N TRP A 49 19.02 -16.36 4.82
CA TRP A 49 18.69 -17.78 5.01
C TRP A 49 19.93 -18.61 5.32
N VAL A 50 20.98 -18.50 4.50
CA VAL A 50 22.24 -19.23 4.69
C VAL A 50 22.93 -18.80 5.99
N GLU A 51 23.05 -17.49 6.21
CA GLU A 51 23.73 -16.93 7.39
C GLU A 51 23.04 -17.37 8.69
N TRP A 52 21.72 -17.24 8.77
CA TRP A 52 20.97 -17.56 9.98
C TRP A 52 20.91 -19.07 10.24
N ARG A 53 20.80 -19.89 9.19
CA ARG A 53 20.86 -21.34 9.34
C ARG A 53 22.19 -21.82 9.88
N LYS A 54 23.30 -21.30 9.33
CA LYS A 54 24.64 -21.60 9.84
C LYS A 54 24.78 -21.19 11.31
N ALA A 55 24.36 -19.98 11.67
CA ALA A 55 24.41 -19.51 13.05
C ALA A 55 23.53 -20.35 14.00
N ALA A 56 22.37 -20.81 13.54
CA ALA A 56 21.51 -21.70 14.31
C ALA A 56 22.14 -23.09 14.50
N GLU A 57 22.75 -23.65 13.47
CA GLU A 57 23.46 -24.93 13.53
C GLU A 57 24.66 -24.87 14.48
N GLU A 58 25.51 -23.84 14.36
CA GLU A 58 26.65 -23.60 15.26
C GLU A 58 26.19 -23.47 16.73
N HIS A 59 25.14 -22.69 16.97
CA HIS A 59 24.57 -22.57 18.31
C HIS A 59 24.03 -23.90 18.85
N ASN A 60 23.35 -24.67 18.00
CA ASN A 60 22.75 -25.95 18.41
C ASN A 60 23.81 -27.02 18.70
N GLN A 61 24.97 -26.97 18.03
CA GLN A 61 26.11 -27.84 18.28
C GLN A 61 26.86 -27.46 19.57
N GLN A 62 27.00 -26.16 19.86
CA GLN A 62 27.72 -25.67 21.04
C GLN A 62 26.85 -25.67 22.32
N SER A 63 25.53 -25.60 22.18
CA SER A 63 24.61 -25.56 23.31
C SER A 63 24.42 -26.95 23.92
N SER A 64 24.87 -27.11 25.17
CA SER A 64 24.62 -28.29 26.03
C SER A 64 23.24 -28.28 26.70
N GLY A 65 22.47 -27.20 26.54
CA GLY A 65 21.13 -27.05 27.10
C GLY A 65 20.03 -27.61 26.19
N ASN A 66 18.82 -27.64 26.75
CA ASN A 66 17.60 -28.09 26.05
C ASN A 66 17.02 -27.04 25.08
N LEU A 67 17.60 -25.84 25.04
CA LEU A 67 17.17 -24.78 24.12
C LEU A 67 17.94 -24.87 22.81
N LYS A 68 17.18 -24.98 21.71
CA LYS A 68 17.70 -25.02 20.33
C LYS A 68 17.07 -23.89 19.50
N ARG A 69 17.79 -23.45 18.48
CA ARG A 69 17.36 -22.40 17.52
C ARG A 69 16.92 -23.04 16.20
N GLY A 70 15.92 -22.44 15.58
CA GLY A 70 15.44 -22.82 14.25
C GLY A 70 15.26 -21.58 13.37
N VAL A 71 15.38 -21.77 12.06
CA VAL A 71 15.18 -20.72 11.05
C VAL A 71 14.10 -21.18 10.09
N GLY A 72 13.10 -20.33 9.86
CA GLY A 72 11.98 -20.61 8.96
C GLY A 72 11.78 -19.47 7.97
N SER A 73 11.24 -19.80 6.80
CA SER A 73 10.86 -18.83 5.77
C SER A 73 9.40 -19.03 5.39
N GLY A 74 8.65 -17.92 5.37
CA GLY A 74 7.25 -17.86 4.97
C GLY A 74 7.08 -16.86 3.85
N SER A 75 6.23 -17.21 2.88
CA SER A 75 5.78 -16.26 1.85
C SER A 75 4.27 -16.34 1.73
N VAL A 76 3.67 -15.21 1.39
CA VAL A 76 2.26 -15.09 1.08
C VAL A 76 2.12 -14.30 -0.20
N TRP A 77 1.28 -14.79 -1.10
CA TRP A 77 0.78 -14.00 -2.21
C TRP A 77 -0.69 -13.69 -1.91
N TYR A 78 -1.05 -12.42 -2.01
CA TYR A 78 -2.40 -11.94 -1.70
C TYR A 78 -2.92 -11.10 -2.87
N GLY A 79 -3.94 -11.63 -3.54
CA GLY A 79 -4.66 -10.90 -4.57
C GLY A 79 -5.52 -9.79 -3.96
N CYS A 80 -5.21 -8.53 -4.24
CA CYS A 80 -5.97 -7.38 -3.78
C CYS A 80 -7.18 -7.10 -4.71
N GLY A 81 -8.31 -7.76 -4.45
CA GLY A 81 -9.56 -7.57 -5.21
C GLY A 81 -10.80 -7.75 -4.33
N ILE A 82 -11.91 -7.10 -4.66
CA ILE A 82 -13.23 -7.47 -4.11
C ILE A 82 -14.03 -8.08 -5.25
N LEU A 83 -14.74 -9.16 -4.98
CA LEU A 83 -15.36 -10.00 -6.01
C LEU A 83 -16.50 -9.32 -6.79
N GLN A 84 -16.99 -8.13 -6.40
CA GLN A 84 -18.22 -7.60 -7.03
C GLN A 84 -18.57 -6.10 -6.83
N CYS A 85 -17.69 -5.24 -6.32
CA CYS A 85 -18.05 -3.83 -6.07
C CYS A 85 -17.19 -2.84 -6.87
N LEU A 86 -17.85 -2.01 -7.68
CA LEU A 86 -17.29 -0.75 -8.15
C LEU A 86 -17.14 0.16 -6.94
N ILE A 87 -15.92 0.40 -6.48
CA ILE A 87 -15.71 1.36 -5.38
C ILE A 87 -15.84 2.77 -5.97
N LEU A 88 -17.00 3.40 -5.76
CA LEU A 88 -17.18 4.82 -6.02
C LEU A 88 -16.66 5.62 -4.84
N TYR A 89 -15.65 6.46 -5.09
CA TYR A 89 -15.01 7.28 -4.07
C TYR A 89 -15.12 8.76 -4.40
N GLN A 90 -15.62 9.54 -3.44
CA GLN A 90 -15.79 10.98 -3.57
C GLN A 90 -14.89 11.69 -2.56
N ILE A 91 -14.22 12.74 -3.03
CA ILE A 91 -13.36 13.62 -2.25
C ILE A 91 -13.75 15.05 -2.57
N TRP A 92 -13.79 15.89 -1.54
CA TRP A 92 -13.99 17.32 -1.69
C TRP A 92 -12.72 18.05 -1.28
N VAL A 93 -12.26 18.96 -2.13
CA VAL A 93 -11.12 19.84 -1.85
C VAL A 93 -11.62 21.28 -1.99
N GLY A 94 -11.28 22.13 -1.03
CA GLY A 94 -11.71 23.53 -1.03
C GLY A 94 -10.72 24.44 -0.30
N ILE A 95 -10.93 25.74 -0.45
CA ILE A 95 -10.20 26.79 0.27
C ILE A 95 -11.25 27.74 0.87
N ASN A 96 -11.07 28.16 2.12
CA ASN A 96 -11.96 29.16 2.73
C ASN A 96 -11.52 30.60 2.40
N GLY A 97 -12.33 31.59 2.80
CA GLY A 97 -12.00 33.00 2.60
C GLY A 97 -10.74 33.50 3.33
N GLN A 98 -10.15 32.68 4.22
CA GLN A 98 -8.89 32.98 4.91
C GLN A 98 -7.67 32.33 4.24
N GLY A 99 -7.86 31.60 3.13
CA GLY A 99 -6.79 30.92 2.41
C GLY A 99 -6.44 29.54 2.96
N GLU A 100 -7.21 29.02 3.92
CA GLU A 100 -6.98 27.68 4.48
C GLU A 100 -7.57 26.61 3.58
N SER A 101 -6.79 25.57 3.30
CA SER A 101 -7.19 24.44 2.47
C SER A 101 -7.86 23.34 3.29
N TYR A 102 -8.91 22.75 2.74
CA TYR A 102 -9.68 21.68 3.36
C TYR A 102 -9.78 20.48 2.43
N LEU A 103 -9.63 19.29 3.02
CA LEU A 103 -9.85 18.02 2.37
C LEU A 103 -10.92 17.26 3.16
N VAL A 104 -12.03 16.94 2.50
CA VAL A 104 -13.06 16.06 3.05
C VAL A 104 -13.04 14.76 2.26
N GLN A 105 -12.70 13.68 2.94
CA GLN A 105 -12.68 12.33 2.38
C GLN A 105 -13.48 11.40 3.29
N TRP A 106 -14.16 10.43 2.69
CA TRP A 106 -14.88 9.42 3.44
C TRP A 106 -13.96 8.23 3.71
N GLY A 107 -13.75 7.82 4.97
CA GLY A 107 -12.94 6.64 5.24
C GLY A 107 -12.65 6.37 6.69
N ASN A 108 -12.60 5.08 7.01
CA ASN A 108 -12.28 4.58 8.33
C ASN A 108 -10.78 4.77 8.59
N GLY A 109 -10.41 5.84 9.32
CA GLY A 109 -9.04 6.18 9.70
C GLY A 109 -8.37 5.20 10.67
N TYR A 110 -8.75 3.92 10.64
CA TYR A 110 -8.11 2.88 11.43
C TYR A 110 -6.83 2.43 10.71
N TRP A 111 -5.70 2.77 11.32
CA TRP A 111 -4.48 1.96 11.27
C TRP A 111 -3.69 1.81 9.95
N SER A 112 -3.90 2.67 8.95
CA SER A 112 -2.92 2.83 7.86
C SER A 112 -2.38 4.26 7.87
N GLY A 113 -1.05 4.42 7.69
CA GLY A 113 -0.35 5.72 7.63
C GLY A 113 -0.85 6.70 6.54
N SER A 114 -1.98 6.40 5.89
CA SER A 114 -2.78 7.22 4.98
C SER A 114 -3.00 8.66 5.46
N LYS A 115 -2.97 8.89 6.79
CA LYS A 115 -3.07 10.22 7.41
C LYS A 115 -1.92 11.16 7.03
N HIS A 116 -0.72 10.64 6.78
CA HIS A 116 0.50 11.45 6.67
C HIS A 116 1.08 11.52 5.26
N SER A 117 0.81 10.53 4.40
CA SER A 117 1.47 10.41 3.08
C SER A 117 0.67 10.99 1.90
N HIS A 118 -0.63 11.29 2.07
CA HIS A 118 -1.51 11.62 0.93
C HIS A 118 -1.60 13.12 0.62
N GLY A 119 -1.30 14.00 1.59
CA GLY A 119 -1.43 15.45 1.40
C GLY A 119 -0.25 16.12 0.68
N SER A 120 0.92 15.49 0.62
CA SER A 120 2.18 16.19 0.32
C SER A 120 2.65 16.13 -1.14
N ASN A 121 2.37 15.05 -1.88
CA ASN A 121 2.99 14.81 -3.19
C ASN A 121 2.07 15.01 -4.40
N MET A 122 0.76 15.17 -4.20
CA MET A 122 -0.22 15.13 -5.31
C MET A 122 -0.60 16.52 -5.86
N CYS A 123 -0.35 17.60 -5.11
CA CYS A 123 -0.73 18.96 -5.51
C CYS A 123 0.44 19.81 -6.07
N GLY A 124 1.67 19.30 -6.11
CA GLY A 124 2.83 20.06 -6.58
C GLY A 124 3.20 21.26 -5.70
N CYS A 125 2.62 21.39 -4.51
CA CYS A 125 2.93 22.44 -3.55
C CYS A 125 3.98 21.93 -2.54
N PRO A 126 5.09 22.65 -2.28
CA PRO A 126 5.98 22.36 -1.18
C PRO A 126 5.21 22.29 0.16
N TRP A 127 5.69 21.44 1.07
CA TRP A 127 5.10 21.11 2.39
C TRP A 127 4.63 22.32 3.24
N ALA A 128 5.12 23.52 2.92
CA ALA A 128 4.94 24.74 3.69
C ALA A 128 3.56 25.42 3.59
N PHE A 129 2.74 25.13 2.57
CA PHE A 129 1.52 25.92 2.30
C PHE A 129 0.19 25.22 2.51
N LEU A 130 0.19 23.90 2.63
CA LEU A 130 -1.02 23.18 3.06
C LEU A 130 -0.97 23.09 4.58
N HIS A 131 -1.40 24.16 5.25
CA HIS A 131 -2.07 23.99 6.55
C HIS A 131 -3.39 23.28 6.24
N LEU A 132 -3.28 21.98 5.96
CA LEU A 132 -4.39 21.07 5.78
C LEU A 132 -5.01 20.93 7.17
N SER A 133 -5.90 21.86 7.48
CA SER A 133 -6.94 21.66 8.47
C SER A 133 -7.78 20.50 7.96
N LEU A 134 -7.32 19.27 8.21
CA LEU A 134 -8.05 18.05 7.95
C LEU A 134 -9.26 18.05 8.88
N ILE A 135 -10.32 18.73 8.46
CA ILE A 135 -11.61 18.60 9.11
C ILE A 135 -12.13 17.21 8.75
N PHE A 136 -11.84 16.25 9.62
CA PHE A 136 -12.50 14.97 9.63
C PHE A 136 -13.93 15.20 10.13
N LEU A 137 -14.82 15.48 9.17
CA LEU A 137 -16.26 15.55 9.41
C LEU A 137 -16.78 14.13 9.62
N TRP A 138 -16.63 13.62 10.83
CA TRP A 138 -17.10 12.29 11.24
C TRP A 138 -18.62 12.10 11.07
N GLU A 139 -19.40 13.18 10.92
CA GLU A 139 -20.86 13.13 10.99
C GLU A 139 -21.63 13.94 9.94
N ILE A 140 -21.01 14.47 8.88
CA ILE A 140 -21.78 15.06 7.78
C ILE A 140 -22.22 13.97 6.80
N GLN A 141 -23.23 13.23 7.22
CA GLN A 141 -23.78 12.06 6.55
C GLN A 141 -24.45 12.27 5.16
N PRO A 142 -24.68 13.49 4.61
CA PRO A 142 -25.27 13.58 3.26
C PRO A 142 -24.35 14.11 2.14
N LEU A 143 -23.10 14.53 2.39
CA LEU A 143 -22.31 15.22 1.34
C LEU A 143 -21.63 14.29 0.32
N THR A 144 -21.43 13.01 0.63
CA THR A 144 -20.85 12.03 -0.30
C THR A 144 -21.82 10.86 -0.48
N GLY A 145 -22.28 10.65 -1.72
CA GLY A 145 -23.43 9.78 -2.02
C GLY A 145 -23.15 8.27 -1.98
N SER A 146 -21.90 7.83 -1.79
CA SER A 146 -21.54 6.40 -1.78
C SER A 146 -21.09 5.92 -0.40
N ARG A 147 -21.71 4.82 0.06
CA ARG A 147 -21.58 4.23 1.42
C ARG A 147 -20.84 2.89 1.42
N GLU A 148 -19.77 2.74 0.66
CA GLU A 148 -19.06 1.47 0.60
C GLU A 148 -17.94 1.42 1.63
N ASN A 149 -18.16 0.72 2.75
CA ASN A 149 -17.16 0.49 3.80
C ASN A 149 -15.77 0.23 3.19
N LEU A 150 -14.86 1.17 3.44
CA LEU A 150 -13.45 1.04 3.12
C LEU A 150 -12.85 -0.02 4.05
N CYS A 151 -12.99 -1.27 3.66
CA CYS A 151 -12.21 -2.40 4.13
C CYS A 151 -11.18 -2.77 3.04
N PHE A 152 -10.14 -3.54 3.42
CA PHE A 152 -9.04 -3.99 2.56
C PHE A 152 -7.96 -2.92 2.26
N PRO A 153 -6.70 -3.31 1.93
CA PRO A 153 -5.57 -2.39 1.76
C PRO A 153 -5.64 -1.60 0.43
N ARG A 154 -6.78 -0.94 0.17
CA ARG A 154 -7.06 -0.20 -1.07
C ARG A 154 -7.45 1.25 -0.85
N GLN A 155 -7.58 1.72 0.40
CA GLN A 155 -8.00 3.09 0.69
C GLN A 155 -7.18 4.12 -0.08
N THR A 156 -5.86 3.99 -0.06
CA THR A 156 -4.91 4.89 -0.71
C THR A 156 -4.95 4.81 -2.23
N PHE A 157 -5.10 3.59 -2.77
CA PHE A 157 -5.23 3.34 -4.20
C PHE A 157 -6.49 3.99 -4.79
N VAL A 158 -7.61 3.87 -4.08
CA VAL A 158 -8.91 4.38 -4.56
C VAL A 158 -9.04 5.89 -4.32
N SER A 159 -8.46 6.43 -3.23
CA SER A 159 -8.53 7.86 -2.92
C SER A 159 -7.53 8.73 -3.68
N GLY A 160 -6.39 8.17 -4.12
CA GLY A 160 -5.31 8.94 -4.75
C GLY A 160 -5.74 9.67 -6.04
N ASN A 161 -6.46 8.98 -6.93
CA ASN A 161 -6.89 9.57 -8.20
C ASN A 161 -7.91 10.71 -8.01
N PRO A 162 -9.03 10.53 -7.26
CA PRO A 162 -9.94 11.62 -6.96
C PRO A 162 -9.26 12.81 -6.28
N LEU A 163 -8.29 12.56 -5.40
CA LEU A 163 -7.54 13.63 -4.73
C LEU A 163 -6.71 14.44 -5.72
N SER A 164 -5.98 13.77 -6.62
CA SER A 164 -5.20 14.44 -7.67
C SER A 164 -6.10 15.27 -8.60
N LEU A 165 -7.24 14.71 -9.01
CA LEU A 165 -8.21 15.41 -9.87
C LEU A 165 -8.85 16.60 -9.15
N GLY A 166 -9.24 16.43 -7.88
CA GLY A 166 -9.80 17.50 -7.06
C GLY A 166 -8.81 18.65 -6.86
N GLY A 167 -7.54 18.33 -6.59
CA GLY A 167 -6.46 19.31 -6.49
C GLY A 167 -6.23 20.09 -7.78
N LYS A 168 -6.19 19.40 -8.93
CA LYS A 168 -6.06 20.04 -10.26
C LYS A 168 -7.24 20.97 -10.56
N CYS A 169 -8.47 20.51 -10.35
CA CYS A 169 -9.68 21.32 -10.55
C CYS A 169 -9.71 22.56 -9.65
N LEU A 170 -9.32 22.41 -8.37
CA LEU A 170 -9.21 23.55 -7.46
C LEU A 170 -8.16 24.55 -7.95
N ARG A 171 -6.99 24.08 -8.39
CA ARG A 171 -5.93 24.93 -8.94
C ARG A 171 -6.41 25.69 -10.19
N GLU A 172 -7.06 25.01 -11.12
CA GLU A 172 -7.63 25.63 -12.32
C GLU A 172 -8.61 26.76 -11.97
N LYS A 173 -9.50 26.53 -11.00
CA LYS A 173 -10.44 27.57 -10.54
C LYS A 173 -9.73 28.77 -9.92
N ILE A 174 -8.68 28.54 -9.13
CA ILE A 174 -7.90 29.63 -8.52
C ILE A 174 -7.22 30.46 -9.61
N ILE A 175 -6.62 29.81 -10.60
CA ILE A 175 -5.94 30.48 -11.72
C ILE A 175 -6.93 31.33 -12.53
N GLN A 176 -8.10 30.77 -12.83
CA GLN A 176 -9.18 31.49 -13.53
C GLN A 176 -9.64 32.71 -12.74
N LEU A 177 -9.86 32.58 -11.42
CA LEU A 177 -10.31 33.68 -10.57
C LEU A 177 -9.25 34.75 -10.32
N ALA A 178 -7.98 34.35 -10.30
CA ALA A 178 -6.86 35.26 -10.11
C ALA A 178 -6.36 35.89 -11.43
N GLU A 179 -6.90 35.47 -12.59
CA GLU A 179 -6.49 35.90 -13.92
C GLU A 179 -4.97 35.77 -14.17
N VAL A 180 -4.36 34.73 -13.59
CA VAL A 180 -2.91 34.45 -13.69
C VAL A 180 -2.61 33.36 -14.70
N SER A 181 -1.34 33.19 -15.05
CA SER A 181 -0.91 32.13 -15.97
C SER A 181 -0.92 30.76 -15.30
N ASP A 182 -1.02 29.69 -16.09
CA ASP A 182 -0.92 28.31 -15.59
C ASP A 182 0.43 27.97 -14.94
N GLN A 183 1.48 28.76 -15.21
CA GLN A 183 2.81 28.60 -14.62
C GLN A 183 2.98 29.40 -13.33
N SER A 184 1.96 30.14 -12.89
CA SER A 184 2.06 30.97 -11.70
C SER A 184 2.17 30.12 -10.44
N SER A 185 3.15 30.45 -9.61
CA SER A 185 3.37 29.86 -8.29
C SER A 185 2.81 30.78 -7.21
N ILE A 186 2.17 30.19 -6.20
CA ILE A 186 1.83 30.90 -4.96
C ILE A 186 3.15 31.03 -4.18
N GLN A 187 3.57 32.27 -3.89
CA GLN A 187 4.76 32.57 -3.07
C GLN A 187 4.44 32.55 -1.59
#